data_AF-A0A527IDI0-F1
#
_entry.id   AF-A0A527IDI0-F1
#
_cell.length_a   1.000
_cell.length_b   1.000
_cell.length_c   1.000
_cell.angle_alpha   90.00
_cell.angle_beta   90.00
_cell.angle_gamma   90.00
#
_symmetry.space_group_name_H-M   'P 1'
#
loop_
_entity.id
_entity.type
_entity.pdbx_description
1 polymer ?
#
loop_
_entity_poly.entity_id
_entity_poly.type
_entity_poly.pdbx_seq_one_letter_code
_entity_poly.pdbx_strand_id
1 'polypeptide(L)' 'MKRNSRLSSTLHILVHMAEKPEQALTSEQLATFIHTNPVVVRRTIAGLRDAGIVTSSRG' A
#
# COMPACT_ATOMS: atom_id res chain seq x y z
N MET A 1 -5.54 14.49 -19.52
CA MET A 1 -4.45 13.82 -18.78
C MET A 1 -5.02 12.70 -17.93
N LYS A 2 -4.69 11.43 -18.20
CA LYS A 2 -4.94 10.35 -17.23
C LYS A 2 -4.03 10.63 -16.03
N ARG A 3 -4.59 11.19 -14.93
CA ARG A 3 -3.89 11.23 -13.65
C ARG A 3 -3.45 9.80 -13.37
N ASN A 4 -2.15 9.60 -13.16
CA ASN A 4 -1.61 8.27 -12.93
C ASN A 4 -1.99 7.84 -11.50
N SER A 5 -3.27 7.47 -11.34
CA SER A 5 -3.91 7.21 -10.04
C SER A 5 -3.15 6.16 -9.24
N ARG A 6 -2.52 5.20 -9.92
CA ARG A 6 -1.69 4.17 -9.30
C ARG A 6 -0.51 4.74 -8.51
N LEU A 7 0.23 5.70 -9.08
CA LEU A 7 1.37 6.31 -8.37
C LEU A 7 0.88 7.11 -7.15
N SER A 8 -0.16 7.92 -7.35
CA SER A 8 -0.78 8.70 -6.27
C SER A 8 -1.23 7.80 -5.12
N SER A 9 -1.94 6.71 -5.42
CA SER A 9 -2.40 5.73 -4.42
C SER A 9 -1.24 5.02 -3.72
N THR A 10 -0.17 4.70 -4.45
CA THR A 10 1.01 4.04 -3.87
C THR A 10 1.71 4.95 -2.87
N LEU A 11 1.92 6.22 -3.24
CA LEU A 11 2.53 7.20 -2.35
C LEU A 11 1.66 7.45 -1.11
N HIS A 12 0.34 7.56 -1.29
CA HIS A 12 -0.60 7.75 -0.20
C HIS A 12 -0.53 6.59 0.82
N ILE A 13 -0.43 5.35 0.35
CA ILE A 13 -0.22 4.18 1.23
C ILE A 13 1.10 4.29 2.00
N LEU A 14 2.20 4.61 1.31
CA LEU A 14 3.52 4.69 1.93
C LEU A 14 3.60 5.77 3.01
N VAL A 15 2.95 6.91 2.81
CA VAL A 15 2.86 7.98 3.82
C VAL A 15 2.14 7.47 5.08
N HIS A 16 1.00 6.80 4.94
CA HIS A 16 0.30 6.24 6.10
C HIS A 16 1.06 5.12 6.81
N MET A 17 1.84 4.32 6.08
CA MET A 17 2.75 3.33 6.68
C MET A 17 3.88 4.02 7.47
N ALA A 18 4.42 5.12 6.94
CA ALA A 18 5.48 5.90 7.59
C ALA A 18 5.01 6.62 8.87
N GLU A 19 3.72 6.99 8.96
CA GLU A 19 3.14 7.57 10.18
C GLU A 19 3.04 6.55 11.32
N LYS A 20 3.03 5.25 11.02
CA LYS A 20 2.86 4.16 12.01
C LYS A 20 3.87 3.03 11.77
N PRO A 21 5.18 3.29 11.89
CA PRO A 21 6.23 2.36 11.48
C PRO A 21 6.22 1.04 12.27
N GLU A 22 5.75 1.06 13.52
CA GLU A 22 5.66 -0.12 14.39
C GLU A 22 4.38 -0.95 14.16
N GLN A 23 3.42 -0.43 13.37
CA GLN A 23 2.13 -1.08 13.16
C GLN A 23 2.08 -1.79 11.82
N ALA A 24 1.89 -3.12 11.85
CA ALA A 24 1.54 -3.86 10.66
C ALA A 24 0.14 -3.43 10.18
N LEU A 25 0.04 -2.99 8.92
CA LEU A 25 -1.21 -2.61 8.27
C LEU A 25 -1.67 -3.71 7.32
N THR A 26 -2.91 -4.15 7.45
CA THR A 26 -3.49 -5.16 6.56
C THR A 26 -3.89 -4.55 5.22
N SER A 27 -4.01 -5.40 4.20
CA SER A 27 -4.52 -5.00 2.89
C SER A 27 -5.92 -4.35 2.96
N GLU A 28 -6.74 -4.78 3.89
CA GLU A 28 -8.09 -4.27 4.16
C GLU A 28 -8.02 -2.84 4.70
N GLN A 29 -7.13 -2.57 5.67
CA GLN A 29 -6.92 -1.22 6.20
C GLN A 29 -6.34 -0.28 5.13
N LEU A 30 -5.34 -0.73 4.39
CA LEU A 30 -4.76 0.08 3.32
C LEU A 30 -5.76 0.40 2.21
N ALA A 31 -6.69 -0.51 1.94
CA ALA A 31 -7.73 -0.32 0.93
C ALA A 31 -8.73 0.79 1.31
N THR A 32 -8.98 1.01 2.60
CA THR A 32 -9.86 2.10 3.05
C THR A 32 -9.22 3.47 2.86
N PHE A 33 -7.89 3.58 3.03
CA PHE A 33 -7.17 4.85 2.87
C PHE A 33 -7.24 5.41 1.44
N ILE A 34 -7.24 4.52 0.44
CA ILE A 34 -7.25 4.90 -0.98
C ILE A 34 -8.54 4.52 -1.71
N HIS A 35 -9.61 4.21 -0.96
CA HIS A 35 -10.94 3.84 -1.47
C HIS A 35 -10.89 2.82 -2.62
N THR A 36 -10.22 1.70 -2.40
CA THR A 36 -10.05 0.64 -3.41
C THR A 36 -10.36 -0.75 -2.84
N ASN A 37 -10.13 -1.79 -3.63
CA ASN A 37 -10.28 -3.18 -3.20
C ASN A 37 -8.97 -3.75 -2.63
N PRO A 38 -9.01 -4.58 -1.56
CA PRO A 38 -7.81 -5.20 -0.98
C PRO A 38 -6.95 -5.98 -1.99
N VAL A 39 -7.56 -6.58 -3.02
CA VAL A 39 -6.83 -7.29 -4.08
C VAL A 39 -5.91 -6.36 -4.91
N VAL A 40 -6.31 -5.11 -5.12
CA VAL A 40 -5.50 -4.12 -5.84
C VAL A 40 -4.30 -3.72 -4.97
N VAL A 41 -4.55 -3.49 -3.68
CA VAL A 41 -3.50 -3.19 -2.69
C VAL A 41 -2.46 -4.30 -2.67
N ARG A 42 -2.86 -5.57 -2.57
CA ARG A 42 -1.93 -6.71 -2.53
C ARG A 42 -1.01 -6.75 -3.75
N ARG A 43 -1.53 -6.44 -4.95
CA ARG A 43 -0.71 -6.36 -6.18
C ARG A 43 0.32 -5.23 -6.12
N THR A 44 -0.07 -4.08 -5.60
CA THR A 44 0.85 -2.93 -5.40
C THR A 44 1.91 -3.26 -4.36
N ILE A 45 1.51 -3.74 -3.18
CA ILE A 45 2.42 -4.11 -2.08
C ILE A 45 3.37 -5.22 -2.50
N ALA A 46 2.92 -6.20 -3.30
CA ALA A 46 3.81 -7.24 -3.84
C ALA A 46 4.95 -6.62 -4.66
N GLY A 47 4.65 -5.71 -5.59
CA GLY A 47 5.70 -5.03 -6.36
C GLY A 47 6.63 -4.17 -5.50
N LEU A 48 6.10 -3.50 -4.47
CA LEU A 48 6.93 -2.73 -3.53
C LEU A 48 7.83 -3.62 -2.67
N ARG A 49 7.34 -4.79 -2.26
CA ARG A 49 8.11 -5.77 -1.49
C ARG A 49 9.21 -6.37 -2.34
N ASP A 50 8.91 -6.73 -3.59
CA ASP A 50 9.89 -7.27 -4.52
C ASP A 50 10.99 -6.23 -4.84
N ALA A 51 10.68 -4.94 -4.74
CA ALA A 51 11.63 -3.83 -4.82
C ALA A 51 12.33 -3.48 -3.49
N GLY A 52 12.03 -4.17 -2.38
CA GLY A 52 12.62 -3.93 -1.07
C GLY A 52 12.15 -2.66 -0.35
N ILE A 53 11.06 -2.02 -0.82
CA ILE A 53 10.53 -0.77 -0.26
C ILE A 53 9.68 -1.02 0.99
N VAL A 54 8.99 -2.17 1.04
CA VAL A 54 8.16 -2.58 2.18
C VAL A 54 8.45 -4.02 2.53
N THR A 55 8.22 -4.38 3.79
CA THR A 55 8.20 -5.77 4.24
C THR A 55 6.76 -6.23 4.43
N SER A 56 6.52 -7.53 4.27
CA SER A 56 5.25 -8.14 4.64
C SER A 56 5.54 -9.38 5.46
N SER A 57 5.06 -9.41 6.70
CA SER A 57 4.98 -10.65 7.46
C SER A 57 3.76 -11.44 6.97
N ARG A 58 3.91 -12.77 6.92
CA ARG A 58 2.73 -13.63 6.84
C ARG A 58 2.02 -13.52 8.19
N GLY A 59 0.73 -13.26 8.17
CA GLY A 59 -0.14 -13.54 9.32
C GLY A 59 -0.24 -15.05 9.51
#